data_AF-A0A9P0MMY3-F1
#
_entry.id   AF-A0A9P0MMY3-F1
#
_cell.length_a   1.000
_cell.length_b   1.000
_cell.length_c   1.000
_cell.angle_alpha   90.00
_cell.angle_beta   90.00
_cell.angle_gamma   90.00
#
_symmetry.space_group_name_H-M   'P 1'
#
loop_
_entity.id
_entity.type
_entity.pdbx_description
1 polymer ?
#
loop_
_entity_poly.entity_id
_entity_poly.type
_entity_poly.pdbx_seq_one_letter_code
_entity_poly.pdbx_strand_id
1 'polypeptide(L)'
;MILCAFIFTLGQVHFLQSFALPSTSSEEKRDTCILPPYPQNGFWEVVKGQGLPGDEVESNTLLKFKCSEGYRLTSKSAYMVCDNDFVNSKVPECGSR
;
A
#
# COMPACT_ATOMS: atom_id res chain seq x y z
N MET A 1 -26.84 -18.02 -13.80
CA MET A 1 -28.32 -17.89 -13.84
C MET A 1 -28.86 -18.53 -12.57
N ILE A 2 -29.00 -17.74 -11.50
CA ILE A 2 -29.54 -18.20 -10.22
C ILE A 2 -30.74 -17.33 -9.90
N LEU A 3 -31.89 -17.99 -9.76
CA LEU A 3 -33.15 -17.44 -9.31
C LEU A 3 -32.98 -16.88 -7.89
N CYS A 4 -33.29 -15.59 -7.69
CA CYS A 4 -33.68 -15.09 -6.37
C CYS A 4 -35.04 -14.40 -6.50
N ALA A 5 -35.98 -14.97 -5.76
CA ALA A 5 -37.41 -14.70 -5.77
C ALA A 5 -37.73 -13.24 -5.41
N PHE A 6 -38.67 -12.65 -6.18
CA PHE A 6 -39.39 -11.45 -5.79
C PHE A 6 -40.32 -11.80 -4.62
N ILE A 7 -39.95 -11.38 -3.41
CA ILE A 7 -40.87 -11.40 -2.27
C ILE A 7 -41.58 -10.05 -2.24
N PHE A 8 -42.76 -9.99 -2.85
CA PHE A 8 -43.75 -8.94 -2.57
C PHE A 8 -44.56 -9.35 -1.35
N THR A 9 -44.22 -8.82 -0.17
CA THR A 9 -45.12 -8.86 0.98
C THR A 9 -45.32 -7.45 1.52
N LEU A 10 -46.58 -7.10 1.70
CA LEU A 10 -47.14 -5.82 2.11
C LEU A 10 -46.47 -5.24 3.37
N GLY A 11 -46.09 -3.95 3.30
CA GLY A 11 -45.81 -3.10 4.47
C GLY A 11 -44.34 -2.72 4.67
N GLN A 12 -44.07 -1.41 4.65
CA GLN A 12 -42.76 -0.73 4.84
C GLN A 12 -41.75 -0.81 3.70
N VAL A 13 -41.85 0.19 2.81
CA VAL A 13 -40.74 0.65 1.98
C VAL A 13 -39.72 1.33 2.91
N HIS A 14 -38.74 0.59 3.42
CA HIS A 14 -37.54 1.21 3.99
C HIS A 14 -36.42 1.13 2.96
N PHE A 15 -36.32 2.24 2.25
CA PHE A 15 -35.24 2.62 1.37
C PHE A 15 -33.97 2.84 2.20
N LEU A 16 -32.97 1.98 2.06
CA LEU A 16 -31.56 2.38 2.09
C LEU A 16 -30.77 1.42 1.19
N GLN A 17 -30.43 1.91 0.00
CA GLN A 17 -29.19 1.49 -0.66
C GLN A 17 -28.07 1.53 0.36
N SER A 18 -27.27 0.47 0.44
CA SER A 18 -25.85 0.57 0.11
C SER A 18 -25.19 -0.80 0.22
N PHE A 19 -24.54 -1.15 -0.88
CA PHE A 19 -23.50 -2.15 -0.99
C PHE A 19 -22.46 -1.90 0.10
N ALA A 20 -22.54 -2.59 1.23
CA ALA A 20 -21.33 -2.86 1.99
C ALA A 20 -20.59 -3.94 1.20
N LEU A 21 -19.61 -3.51 0.40
CA LEU A 21 -18.56 -4.37 -0.11
C LEU A 21 -18.12 -5.29 1.04
N PRO A 22 -18.05 -6.62 0.87
CA PRO A 22 -17.14 -7.35 1.71
C PRO A 22 -15.77 -6.72 1.43
N SER A 23 -15.25 -5.93 2.36
CA SER A 23 -13.81 -5.70 2.45
C SER A 23 -13.20 -7.02 2.92
N THR A 24 -13.33 -8.04 2.08
CA THR A 24 -12.37 -9.12 1.98
C THR A 24 -11.13 -8.41 1.48
N SER A 25 -10.35 -7.88 2.43
CA SER A 25 -8.92 -7.79 2.25
C SER A 25 -8.45 -9.24 2.09
N SER A 26 -8.67 -9.82 0.92
CA SER A 26 -7.84 -10.93 0.51
C SER A 26 -6.45 -10.34 0.57
N GLU A 27 -5.62 -10.86 1.47
CA GLU A 27 -4.18 -10.80 1.30
C GLU A 27 -3.85 -11.52 -0.02
N GLU A 28 -4.16 -10.87 -1.14
CA GLU A 28 -3.64 -11.27 -2.43
C GLU A 28 -2.15 -11.06 -2.31
N LYS A 29 -1.44 -12.20 -2.28
CA LYS A 29 0.01 -12.23 -2.30
C LYS A 29 0.45 -11.37 -3.48
N ARG A 30 1.03 -10.20 -3.20
CA ARG A 30 1.48 -9.32 -4.27
C ARG A 30 2.73 -9.96 -4.86
N ASP A 31 2.69 -10.20 -6.16
CA ASP A 31 3.85 -10.65 -6.91
C ASP A 31 4.71 -9.47 -7.37
N THR A 32 4.15 -8.25 -7.33
CA THR A 32 4.84 -6.99 -7.66
C THR A 32 4.42 -5.83 -6.74
N CYS A 33 5.27 -4.81 -6.64
CA CYS A 33 4.96 -3.56 -5.94
C CYS A 33 5.28 -2.34 -6.81
N ILE A 34 4.56 -1.24 -6.60
CA ILE A 34 4.87 0.05 -7.20
C ILE A 34 5.77 0.85 -6.27
N LEU A 35 6.95 1.24 -6.72
CA LEU A 35 7.93 1.95 -5.90
C LEU A 35 7.38 3.30 -5.41
N PRO A 36 7.52 3.63 -4.11
CA PRO A 36 6.93 4.81 -3.54
C PRO A 36 7.66 6.08 -4.00
N PRO A 37 7.03 7.26 -3.88
CA PRO A 37 7.73 8.53 -4.00
C PRO A 37 8.91 8.61 -3.03
N TYR A 38 9.89 9.45 -3.36
CA TYR A 38 10.97 9.75 -2.43
C TYR A 38 10.41 10.48 -1.20
N PRO A 39 10.88 10.15 0.01
CA PRO A 39 10.48 10.87 1.21
C PRO A 39 11.00 12.30 1.17
N GLN A 40 10.32 13.20 1.86
CA GLN A 40 10.81 14.56 2.03
C GLN A 40 12.19 14.54 2.70
N ASN A 41 13.13 15.35 2.20
CA ASN A 41 14.51 15.44 2.72
C ASN A 41 15.26 14.09 2.70
N GLY A 42 14.94 13.23 1.75
CA GLY A 42 15.63 11.96 1.57
C GLY A 42 15.34 11.34 0.22
N PHE A 43 15.86 10.13 0.06
CA PHE A 43 15.66 9.30 -1.11
C PHE A 43 15.84 7.84 -0.71
N TRP A 44 15.49 6.93 -1.60
CA TRP A 44 15.80 5.52 -1.44
C TRP A 44 16.48 5.01 -2.71
N GLU A 45 17.23 3.92 -2.55
CA GLU A 45 17.87 3.20 -3.64
C GLU A 45 17.49 1.73 -3.59
N VAL A 46 17.38 1.08 -4.75
CA VAL A 46 17.20 -0.37 -4.83
C VAL A 46 18.56 -1.03 -4.57
N VAL A 47 18.64 -1.87 -3.55
CA VAL A 47 19.94 -2.41 -3.06
C VAL A 47 20.66 -3.28 -4.11
N LYS A 48 19.91 -3.94 -4.99
CA LYS A 48 20.46 -4.82 -6.05
C LYS A 48 19.79 -4.57 -7.40
N GLY A 49 19.67 -3.32 -7.80
CA GLY A 49 19.01 -2.99 -9.05
C GLY A 49 18.89 -1.50 -9.29
N GLN A 50 17.96 -1.15 -10.16
CA GLN A 50 17.60 0.21 -10.48
C GLN A 50 16.07 0.32 -10.39
N GLY A 51 15.60 1.52 -10.11
CA GLY A 51 14.18 1.80 -10.03
C GLY A 51 13.94 3.25 -9.64
N LEU A 52 12.88 3.81 -10.19
CA LEU A 52 12.39 5.15 -9.94
C LEU A 52 11.01 5.09 -9.26
N PRO A 53 10.62 6.15 -8.56
CA PRO A 53 9.26 6.26 -8.05
C PRO A 53 8.20 5.99 -9.14
N GLY A 54 7.24 5.13 -8.82
CA GLY A 54 6.19 4.71 -9.74
C GLY A 54 6.52 3.47 -10.57
N ASP A 55 7.77 3.01 -10.59
CA ASP A 55 8.13 1.77 -11.29
C ASP A 55 7.53 0.55 -10.60
N GLU A 56 7.13 -0.45 -11.39
CA GLU A 56 6.71 -1.75 -10.89
C GLU A 56 7.92 -2.69 -10.75
N VAL A 57 8.05 -3.31 -9.59
CA VAL A 57 9.16 -4.22 -9.26
C VAL A 57 8.65 -5.55 -8.71
N GLU A 58 9.45 -6.59 -8.88
CA GLU A 58 9.17 -7.92 -8.36
C GLU A 58 9.19 -7.95 -6.82
N SER A 59 8.41 -8.87 -6.24
CA SER A 59 8.47 -9.18 -4.81
C SER A 59 9.87 -9.55 -4.34
N ASN A 60 10.16 -9.19 -3.09
CA ASN A 60 11.48 -9.23 -2.45
C ASN A 60 12.48 -8.17 -2.93
N THR A 61 12.06 -7.21 -3.75
CA THR A 61 12.88 -6.02 -4.04
C THR A 61 13.12 -5.23 -2.75
N LEU A 62 14.39 -4.95 -2.45
CA LEU A 62 14.80 -4.26 -1.22
C LEU A 62 15.17 -2.81 -1.50
N LEU A 63 14.50 -1.90 -0.81
CA LEU A 63 14.78 -0.47 -0.83
C LEU A 63 15.58 -0.09 0.42
N LYS A 64 16.60 0.76 0.23
CA LYS A 64 17.38 1.36 1.32
C LYS A 64 17.19 2.87 1.32
N PHE A 65 16.65 3.38 2.40
CA PHE A 65 16.37 4.78 2.61
C PHE A 65 17.61 5.52 3.13
N LYS A 66 17.79 6.74 2.64
CA LYS A 66 18.84 7.68 3.02
C LYS A 66 18.23 9.06 3.18
N CYS A 67 18.59 9.74 4.26
CA CYS A 67 18.19 11.12 4.49
C CYS A 67 19.30 12.07 4.04
N SER A 68 18.89 13.26 3.59
CA SER A 68 19.77 14.38 3.30
C SER A 68 20.49 14.85 4.57
N GLU A 69 21.55 15.63 4.39
CA GLU A 69 22.31 16.20 5.50
C GLU A 69 21.39 17.01 6.44
N GLY A 70 21.56 16.82 7.76
CA GLY A 70 20.72 17.44 8.79
C GLY A 70 19.46 16.65 9.17
N TYR A 71 19.11 15.59 8.43
CA TYR A 71 17.93 14.77 8.69
C TYR A 71 18.28 13.33 9.07
N ARG A 72 17.37 12.66 9.78
CA ARG A 72 17.51 11.26 10.19
C ARG A 72 16.19 10.51 9.97
N LEU A 73 16.31 9.20 9.74
CA LEU A 73 15.13 8.33 9.67
C LEU A 73 14.36 8.38 10.99
N THR A 74 13.05 8.60 10.90
CA THR A 74 12.14 8.52 12.06
C THR A 74 11.83 7.07 12.42
N SER A 75 11.95 6.17 11.44
CA SER A 75 11.78 4.73 11.59
C SER A 75 13.01 4.06 12.21
N LYS A 76 12.79 2.89 12.82
CA LYS A 76 13.89 2.04 13.34
C LYS A 76 14.68 1.34 12.22
N SER A 77 14.08 1.19 11.03
CA SER A 77 14.66 0.50 9.88
C SER A 77 14.83 1.45 8.72
N ALA A 78 16.02 1.42 8.10
CA ALA A 78 16.30 2.08 6.83
C ALA A 78 15.87 1.24 5.63
N TYR A 79 15.28 0.07 5.84
CA TYR A 79 14.96 -0.89 4.79
C TYR A 79 13.46 -1.12 4.70
N MET A 80 12.99 -1.23 3.46
CA MET A 80 11.65 -1.68 3.12
C MET A 80 11.76 -2.73 2.03
N VAL A 81 11.01 -3.82 2.17
CA VAL A 81 10.95 -4.89 1.19
C VAL A 81 9.60 -4.86 0.49
N CYS A 82 9.59 -5.05 -0.83
CA CYS A 82 8.37 -5.32 -1.57
C CYS A 82 7.81 -6.68 -1.16
N ASP A 83 6.76 -6.65 -0.35
CA ASP A 83 6.01 -7.81 0.12
C ASP A 83 4.51 -7.44 0.25
N ASN A 84 3.71 -8.32 0.86
CA ASN A 84 2.28 -8.10 1.06
C ASN A 84 1.98 -6.90 1.96
N ASP A 85 2.94 -6.54 2.82
CA ASP A 85 2.88 -5.44 3.76
C ASP A 85 3.35 -4.11 3.15
N PHE A 86 3.72 -4.10 1.87
CA PHE A 86 4.20 -2.93 1.17
C PHE A 86 3.08 -1.90 0.97
N VAL A 87 3.04 -0.90 1.84
CA VAL A 87 2.05 0.18 1.78
C VAL A 87 2.73 1.53 1.94
N ASN A 88 2.22 2.54 1.23
CA ASN A 88 2.78 3.89 1.26
C ASN A 88 2.78 4.50 2.67
N SER A 89 1.85 4.10 3.54
CA SER A 89 1.81 4.55 4.94
C SER A 89 2.93 3.99 5.83
N LYS A 90 3.67 2.97 5.37
CA LYS A 90 4.83 2.41 6.07
C LYS A 90 6.17 2.96 5.56
N VAL A 91 6.15 3.87 4.59
CA VAL A 91 7.37 4.45 4.00
C VAL A 91 8.12 5.26 5.06
N PRO A 92 9.41 4.97 5.31
CA PRO A 92 10.22 5.75 6.24
C PRO A 92 10.30 7.23 5.88
N GLU A 93 10.15 8.07 6.89
CA GLU A 93 10.28 9.53 6.76
C GLU A 93 11.63 10.00 7.30
N CYS A 94 12.07 11.17 6.82
CA CYS A 94 13.27 11.84 7.29
C CYS A 94 12.90 13.07 8.13
N GLY A 95 13.02 12.94 9.45
CA GLY A 95 12.78 14.02 10.41
C GLY A 95 14.04 14.83 10.68
N SER A 96 13.88 16.09 11.07
CA SER A 96 14.99 16.92 11.57
C SER A 96 15.58 16.30 12.84
N ARG A 97 16.90 16.41 12.99
CA ARG A 97 17.63 15.91 14.16
C ARG A 97 17.30 16.67 15.44
#